data_AF-A0A2G6KPY7-F1
#
_entry.id   AF-A0A2G6KPY7-F1
#
_cell.length_a   1.000
_cell.length_b   1.000
_cell.length_c   1.000
_cell.angle_alpha   90.00
_cell.angle_beta   90.00
_cell.angle_gamma   90.00
#
_symmetry.space_group_name_H-M   'P 1'
#
loop_
_entity.id
_entity.type
_entity.pdbx_description
1 polymer ?
#
loop_
_entity_poly.entity_id
_entity_poly.type
_entity_poly.pdbx_seq_one_letter_code
_entity_poly.pdbx_strand_id
1 'polypeptide(L)'
;MSSTKVAMITGAASPEGQRYCRELAQTMHRVIAVTNHPEALVELHLDGLTDWHILPADLGTTEGQTRALEAIRQLGPLACLVNCSEPRLETLNLDTTLAEIRRSCEAVARLSQGAAFVREFSAALCAELKDQPQLSLRVVEG
;
A
#
# COMPACT_ATOMS: atom_id res chain seq x y z
N MET A 1 6.24 24.52 9.20
CA MET A 1 7.04 23.28 9.34
C MET A 1 6.54 22.31 8.27
N SER A 2 7.41 21.78 7.42
CA SER A 2 7.01 20.77 6.42
C SER A 2 6.63 19.50 7.17
N SER A 3 5.39 19.03 7.02
CA SER A 3 4.94 17.75 7.57
C SER A 3 5.72 16.62 6.88
N THR A 4 6.38 15.74 7.64
CA THR A 4 6.96 14.51 7.08
C THR A 4 5.87 13.74 6.35
N LYS A 5 6.08 13.48 5.06
CA LYS A 5 5.14 12.73 4.23
C LYS A 5 5.50 11.25 4.27
N VAL A 6 4.66 10.46 4.93
CA VAL A 6 4.82 9.01 5.06
C VAL A 6 3.82 8.32 4.13
N ALA A 7 4.28 7.38 3.32
CA ALA A 7 3.40 6.49 2.56
C ALA A 7 3.45 5.07 3.12
N MET A 8 2.32 4.38 3.08
CA MET A 8 2.24 2.94 3.34
C MET A 8 1.68 2.25 2.10
N ILE A 9 2.33 1.17 1.65
CA ILE A 9 1.89 0.34 0.53
C ILE A 9 1.63 -1.07 1.07
N THR A 10 0.39 -1.55 0.99
CA THR A 10 0.06 -2.95 1.32
C THR A 10 0.19 -3.83 0.09
N GLY A 11 0.52 -5.10 0.27
CA GLY A 11 0.82 -5.98 -0.86
C GLY A 11 2.07 -5.54 -1.63
N ALA A 12 3.04 -4.92 -0.96
CA ALA A 12 4.18 -4.27 -1.60
C ALA A 12 5.06 -5.20 -2.45
N ALA A 13 5.05 -6.51 -2.18
CA ALA A 13 5.76 -7.50 -2.99
C ALA A 13 5.14 -7.75 -4.37
N SER A 14 3.89 -7.34 -4.62
CA SER A 14 3.27 -7.48 -5.94
C SER A 14 3.96 -6.57 -6.97
N PRO A 15 3.88 -6.89 -8.28
CA PRO A 15 4.46 -6.02 -9.31
C PRO A 15 3.96 -4.57 -9.23
N GLU A 16 2.67 -4.39 -8.92
CA GLU A 16 2.07 -3.08 -8.71
C GLU A 16 2.55 -2.41 -7.43
N GLY A 17 2.62 -3.17 -6.32
CA GLY A 17 3.16 -2.67 -5.05
C GLY A 17 4.59 -2.16 -5.19
N GLN A 18 5.45 -2.91 -5.89
CA GLN A 18 6.83 -2.50 -6.16
C GLN A 18 6.91 -1.24 -7.03
N ARG A 19 6.01 -1.10 -8.02
CA ARG A 19 5.90 0.12 -8.83
C ARG A 19 5.59 1.32 -7.95
N TYR A 20 4.56 1.23 -7.10
CA TYR A 20 4.20 2.31 -6.19
C TYR A 20 5.31 2.63 -5.17
N CYS A 21 6.05 1.63 -4.71
CA CYS A 21 7.21 1.86 -3.85
C CYS A 21 8.25 2.75 -4.53
N ARG A 22 8.56 2.52 -5.82
CA ARG A 22 9.49 3.35 -6.61
C ARG A 22 8.95 4.75 -6.86
N GLU A 23 7.68 4.87 -7.27
CA GLU A 23 7.07 6.16 -7.59
C GLU A 23 6.96 7.05 -6.34
N LEU A 24 6.53 6.49 -5.21
CA LEU A 24 6.36 7.24 -3.97
C LEU A 24 7.69 7.57 -3.30
N ALA A 25 8.75 6.78 -3.51
CA ALA A 25 10.08 7.09 -3.03
C ALA A 25 10.62 8.45 -3.54
N GLN A 26 10.14 8.94 -4.69
CA GLN A 26 10.57 10.21 -5.25
C GLN A 26 9.93 11.44 -4.58
N THR A 27 8.80 11.28 -3.91
CA THR A 27 7.98 12.40 -3.40
C THR A 27 7.68 12.32 -1.90
N MET A 28 7.87 11.15 -1.30
CA MET A 28 7.66 10.89 0.12
C MET A 28 8.98 10.97 0.87
N HIS A 29 8.89 11.34 2.16
CA HIS A 29 10.06 11.32 3.03
C HIS A 29 10.32 9.92 3.58
N ARG A 30 9.26 9.11 3.68
CA ARG A 30 9.31 7.75 4.22
C ARG A 30 8.32 6.86 3.51
N VAL A 31 8.71 5.61 3.27
CA VAL A 31 7.84 4.58 2.70
C VAL A 31 7.84 3.34 3.59
N ILE A 32 6.64 2.84 3.90
CA ILE A 32 6.40 1.61 4.66
C ILE A 32 5.80 0.58 3.72
N ALA A 33 6.56 -0.47 3.41
CA ALA A 33 6.19 -1.53 2.48
C ALA A 33 5.70 -2.75 3.24
N VAL A 34 4.38 -2.96 3.26
CA VAL A 34 3.74 -4.05 4.00
C VAL A 34 3.57 -5.26 3.08
N THR A 35 4.08 -6.42 3.50
CA THR A 35 4.03 -7.65 2.69
C THR A 35 4.13 -8.91 3.55
N ASN A 36 3.61 -10.03 3.05
CA ASN A 36 3.87 -11.37 3.59
C ASN A 36 5.19 -11.98 3.06
N HIS A 37 5.75 -11.37 2.02
CA HIS A 37 6.91 -11.85 1.28
C HIS A 37 8.02 -10.79 1.25
N PRO A 38 8.66 -10.48 2.40
CA PRO A 38 9.70 -9.45 2.47
C PRO A 38 10.91 -9.76 1.58
N GLU A 39 11.19 -11.04 1.33
CA GLU A 39 12.24 -11.51 0.44
C GLU A 39 12.11 -10.96 -0.98
N ALA A 40 10.88 -10.75 -1.47
CA ALA A 40 10.60 -10.21 -2.79
C ALA A 40 10.97 -8.71 -2.93
N LEU A 41 11.32 -8.05 -1.83
CA LEU A 41 11.70 -6.63 -1.78
C LEU A 41 13.19 -6.41 -1.55
N VAL A 42 13.98 -7.46 -1.34
CA VAL A 42 15.42 -7.35 -1.02
C VAL A 42 16.21 -6.71 -2.16
N GLU A 43 15.82 -7.00 -3.41
CA GLU A 43 16.47 -6.45 -4.61
C GLU A 43 15.84 -5.14 -5.09
N LEU A 44 14.79 -4.66 -4.42
CA LEU A 44 14.11 -3.43 -4.83
C LEU A 44 14.97 -2.21 -4.45
N HIS A 45 15.51 -1.54 -5.47
CA HIS A 45 16.25 -0.30 -5.30
C HIS A 45 15.31 0.92 -5.43
N LEU A 46 15.39 1.82 -4.46
CA LEU A 46 14.58 3.04 -4.39
C LEU A 46 15.50 4.26 -4.40
N ASP A 47 15.83 4.72 -5.59
CA ASP A 47 16.70 5.88 -5.78
C ASP A 47 16.14 7.10 -5.04
N GLY A 48 16.99 7.75 -4.24
CA GLY A 48 16.66 9.02 -3.57
C GLY A 48 15.88 8.91 -2.27
N LEU A 49 15.47 7.71 -1.83
CA LEU A 49 14.81 7.50 -0.54
C LEU A 49 15.69 6.70 0.42
N THR A 50 16.11 7.35 1.52
CA THR A 50 16.92 6.70 2.57
C THR A 50 16.09 6.10 3.69
N ASP A 51 14.81 6.43 3.78
CA ASP A 51 13.92 6.09 4.89
C ASP A 51 12.82 5.11 4.42
N TRP A 52 13.26 3.91 4.07
CA TRP A 52 12.44 2.80 3.57
C TRP A 52 12.32 1.69 4.61
N HIS A 53 11.10 1.26 4.91
CA HIS A 53 10.80 0.24 5.91
C HIS A 53 10.03 -0.92 5.30
N ILE A 54 10.63 -2.11 5.28
CA ILE A 54 9.90 -3.34 4.95
C ILE A 54 9.22 -3.81 6.24
N LEU A 55 7.90 -3.94 6.20
CA LEU A 55 7.08 -4.46 7.28
C LEU A 55 6.51 -5.83 6.89
N PRO A 56 7.12 -6.94 7.37
CA PRO A 56 6.54 -8.26 7.18
C PRO A 56 5.26 -8.37 8.02
N ALA A 57 4.08 -8.38 7.42
CA ALA A 57 2.81 -8.46 8.17
C ALA A 57 1.65 -8.98 7.32
N ASP A 58 0.92 -9.95 7.87
CA ASP A 58 -0.34 -10.43 7.30
C ASP A 58 -1.53 -9.62 7.79
N LEU A 59 -1.98 -8.70 6.96
CA LEU A 59 -3.13 -7.82 7.25
C LEU A 59 -4.47 -8.59 7.32
N GLY A 60 -4.51 -9.86 6.93
CA GLY A 60 -5.62 -10.76 7.20
C GLY A 60 -5.73 -11.21 8.65
N THR A 61 -4.71 -10.95 9.48
CA THR A 61 -4.65 -11.36 10.89
C THR A 61 -4.70 -10.17 11.84
N THR A 62 -5.15 -10.38 13.08
CA THR A 62 -5.13 -9.34 14.11
C THR A 62 -3.69 -8.90 14.41
N GLU A 63 -2.74 -9.85 14.48
CA GLU A 63 -1.33 -9.54 14.74
C GLU A 63 -0.74 -8.64 13.65
N GLY A 64 -0.91 -8.99 12.37
CA GLY A 64 -0.38 -8.18 11.27
C GLY A 64 -1.01 -6.78 11.22
N GLN A 65 -2.30 -6.67 11.50
CA GLN A 65 -2.97 -5.37 11.63
C GLN A 65 -2.41 -4.55 12.80
N THR A 66 -2.21 -5.15 13.97
CA THR A 66 -1.59 -4.47 15.12
C THR A 66 -0.17 -4.00 14.78
N ARG A 67 0.63 -4.82 14.09
CA ARG A 67 1.98 -4.44 13.67
C ARG A 67 1.99 -3.27 12.70
N ALA A 68 1.05 -3.22 11.76
CA ALA A 68 0.92 -2.10 10.83
C ALA A 68 0.46 -0.81 11.54
N LEU A 69 -0.45 -0.90 12.50
CA LEU A 69 -0.87 0.24 13.33
C LEU A 69 0.28 0.77 14.20
N GLU A 70 1.07 -0.12 14.80
CA GLU A 70 2.26 0.28 15.55
C GLU A 70 3.32 0.92 14.66
N ALA A 71 3.50 0.44 13.43
CA ALA A 71 4.38 1.08 12.45
C ALA A 71 3.89 2.51 12.15
N ILE A 72 2.59 2.74 11.95
CA ILE A 72 2.03 4.09 11.77
C ILE A 72 2.32 4.96 13.00
N ARG A 73 2.12 4.43 14.21
CA ARG A 73 2.37 5.15 15.46
C ARG A 73 3.83 5.56 15.64
N GLN A 74 4.77 4.69 15.26
CA GLN A 74 6.21 4.89 15.43
C GLN A 74 6.82 5.72 14.29
N LEU A 75 6.39 5.47 13.07
CA LEU A 75 6.95 6.06 11.85
C LEU A 75 6.20 7.33 11.42
N GLY A 76 5.11 7.69 12.10
CA GLY A 76 4.39 8.93 11.91
C GLY A 76 3.12 8.77 11.08
N PRO A 77 2.27 9.81 11.07
CA PRO A 77 0.98 9.78 10.39
C PRO A 77 1.18 9.57 8.89
N LEU A 78 0.33 8.73 8.30
CA LEU A 78 0.34 8.48 6.86
C LEU A 78 -0.21 9.70 6.12
N ALA A 79 0.55 10.20 5.14
CA ALA A 79 0.05 11.11 4.12
C ALA A 79 -0.63 10.34 2.97
N CYS A 80 -0.29 9.06 2.79
CA CYS A 80 -0.81 8.21 1.74
C CYS A 80 -0.86 6.74 2.19
N LEU A 81 -1.95 6.03 1.85
CA LEU A 81 -2.10 4.58 1.97
C LEU A 81 -2.49 4.03 0.60
N VAL A 82 -1.70 3.10 0.07
CA VAL A 82 -1.97 2.41 -1.20
C VAL A 82 -2.22 0.94 -0.91
N ASN A 83 -3.39 0.44 -1.31
CA ASN A 83 -3.73 -0.97 -1.16
C ASN A 83 -3.43 -1.74 -2.46
N CYS A 84 -2.32 -2.48 -2.51
CA CYS A 84 -1.99 -3.37 -3.63
C CYS A 84 -2.18 -4.86 -3.27
N SER A 85 -2.89 -5.15 -2.18
CA SER A 85 -3.34 -6.50 -1.83
C SER A 85 -4.57 -6.84 -2.67
N GLU A 86 -4.33 -7.21 -3.93
CA GLU A 86 -5.38 -7.70 -4.80
C GLU A 86 -5.71 -9.18 -4.49
N PRO A 87 -6.99 -9.53 -4.33
CA PRO A 87 -7.41 -10.92 -4.28
C PRO A 87 -7.16 -11.57 -5.64
N ARG A 88 -6.52 -12.76 -5.68
CA ARG A 88 -6.40 -13.54 -6.93
C ARG A 88 -7.72 -14.22 -7.25
N LEU A 89 -8.63 -13.48 -7.85
CA LEU A 89 -10.03 -13.90 -8.07
C LEU A 89 -10.17 -15.06 -9.07
N GLU A 90 -9.20 -15.22 -9.97
CA GLU A 90 -9.32 -16.11 -11.14
C GLU A 90 -9.27 -17.61 -10.82
N THR A 91 -8.89 -17.99 -9.60
CA THR A 91 -8.66 -19.40 -9.21
C THR A 91 -9.38 -19.84 -7.94
N LEU A 92 -10.26 -18.99 -7.39
CA LEU A 92 -10.89 -19.19 -6.09
C LEU A 92 -12.38 -19.52 -6.21
N ASN A 93 -12.88 -20.37 -5.32
CA ASN A 93 -14.33 -20.51 -5.14
C ASN A 93 -14.92 -19.22 -4.54
N LEU A 94 -16.25 -19.06 -4.63
CA LEU A 94 -16.94 -17.86 -4.18
C LEU A 94 -16.65 -17.52 -2.70
N ASP A 95 -16.62 -18.53 -1.82
CA ASP A 95 -16.38 -18.32 -0.39
C ASP A 95 -14.97 -17.78 -0.13
N THR A 96 -13.96 -18.34 -0.80
CA THR A 96 -12.58 -17.86 -0.69
C THR A 96 -12.44 -16.47 -1.31
N THR A 97 -13.08 -16.20 -2.45
CA THR A 97 -13.12 -14.87 -3.06
C THR A 97 -13.73 -13.83 -2.12
N LEU A 98 -14.88 -14.12 -1.50
CA LEU A 98 -15.51 -13.21 -0.54
C LEU A 98 -14.65 -13.00 0.70
N ALA A 99 -13.97 -14.05 1.17
CA ALA A 99 -13.04 -13.96 2.30
C ALA A 99 -11.86 -13.04 1.97
N GLU A 100 -11.28 -13.14 0.76
CA GLU A 100 -10.18 -12.28 0.33
C GLU A 100 -10.60 -10.82 0.17
N ILE A 101 -11.76 -10.56 -0.46
CA ILE A 101 -12.32 -9.21 -0.58
C ILE A 101 -12.52 -8.60 0.81
N ARG A 102 -13.15 -9.36 1.72
CA ARG A 102 -13.38 -8.93 3.09
C ARG A 102 -12.08 -8.59 3.82
N ARG A 103 -11.05 -9.43 3.70
CA ARG A 103 -9.73 -9.18 4.29
C ARG A 103 -9.12 -7.88 3.77
N SER A 104 -9.16 -7.67 2.45
CA SER A 104 -8.61 -6.45 1.82
C SER A 104 -9.35 -5.20 2.31
N CYS A 105 -10.69 -5.23 2.36
CA CYS A 105 -11.50 -4.11 2.86
C CYS A 105 -11.27 -3.84 4.36
N GLU A 106 -11.23 -4.88 5.20
CA GLU A 106 -11.01 -4.72 6.65
C GLU A 106 -9.63 -4.16 6.95
N ALA A 107 -8.60 -4.58 6.21
CA ALA A 107 -7.25 -4.05 6.35
C ALA A 107 -7.20 -2.55 6.08
N VAL A 108 -7.75 -2.10 4.94
CA VAL A 108 -7.78 -0.67 4.60
C VAL A 108 -8.56 0.13 5.64
N ALA A 109 -9.76 -0.33 6.01
CA ALA A 109 -10.59 0.38 6.98
C ALA A 109 -9.88 0.58 8.33
N ARG A 110 -9.20 -0.47 8.84
CA ARG A 110 -8.44 -0.39 10.10
C ARG A 110 -7.24 0.55 10.00
N LEU A 111 -6.47 0.47 8.92
CA LEU A 111 -5.31 1.35 8.72
C LEU A 111 -5.73 2.81 8.56
N SER A 112 -6.81 3.07 7.82
CA SER A 112 -7.39 4.41 7.67
C SER A 112 -7.88 5.01 8.99
N GLN A 113 -8.44 4.19 9.89
CA GLN A 113 -8.82 4.65 11.24
C GLN A 113 -7.60 4.94 12.13
N GLY A 114 -6.52 4.17 12.01
CA GLY A 114 -5.33 4.31 12.84
C GLY A 114 -4.40 5.45 12.43
N ALA A 115 -4.39 5.82 11.15
CA ALA A 115 -3.61 6.95 10.67
C ALA A 115 -4.43 8.24 10.82
N ALA A 116 -4.04 9.09 11.78
CA ALA A 116 -4.75 10.31 12.18
C ALA A 116 -4.90 11.40 11.08
N PHE A 117 -4.55 11.13 9.82
CA PHE A 117 -4.82 11.99 8.67
C PHE A 117 -4.64 11.24 7.34
N VAL A 118 -5.42 10.18 7.08
CA VAL A 118 -5.38 9.55 5.75
C VAL A 118 -6.19 10.38 4.75
N ARG A 119 -5.51 11.00 3.79
CA ARG A 119 -6.14 11.22 2.49
C ARG A 119 -6.23 9.84 1.83
N GLU A 120 -7.43 9.29 1.79
CA GLU A 120 -7.70 8.05 1.07
C GLU A 120 -7.46 8.34 -0.43
N PHE A 121 -6.38 7.79 -0.97
CA PHE A 121 -6.10 7.88 -2.41
C PHE A 121 -6.96 6.83 -3.12
N SER A 122 -8.25 7.15 -3.25
CA SER A 122 -9.18 6.47 -4.16
C SER A 122 -8.87 6.85 -5.61
N ALA A 123 -9.41 6.11 -6.57
CA ALA A 123 -9.32 6.27 -8.03
C ALA A 123 -9.47 7.71 -8.58
N ALA A 124 -9.89 8.68 -7.75
CA ALA A 124 -9.87 10.10 -8.06
C ALA A 124 -8.48 10.64 -8.44
N LEU A 125 -7.36 10.09 -7.92
CA LEU A 125 -6.02 10.46 -8.40
C LEU A 125 -5.66 9.76 -9.73
N CYS A 126 -6.35 8.68 -10.13
CA CYS A 126 -6.20 8.15 -11.49
C CYS A 126 -6.66 9.16 -12.54
N ALA A 127 -7.53 10.12 -12.19
CA ALA A 127 -7.89 11.22 -13.10
C ALA A 127 -6.78 12.28 -13.20
N GLU A 128 -6.04 12.54 -12.11
CA GLU A 128 -4.96 13.55 -12.06
C GLU A 128 -3.62 13.00 -12.56
N LEU A 129 -3.41 11.68 -12.48
CA LEU A 129 -2.27 10.95 -13.07
C LEU A 129 -2.47 10.56 -14.53
N LYS A 130 -3.70 10.63 -15.07
CA LYS A 130 -4.00 10.44 -16.50
C LYS A 130 -3.30 11.48 -17.40
N ASP A 131 -3.01 12.67 -16.86
CA ASP A 131 -2.30 13.74 -17.57
C ASP A 131 -0.77 13.55 -17.57
N GLN A 132 -0.25 12.46 -16.98
CA GLN A 132 1.16 12.08 -17.13
C GLN A 132 1.27 11.01 -18.22
N PRO A 133 1.76 11.35 -19.44
CA PRO A 133 1.66 10.51 -20.63
C PRO A 133 2.57 9.26 -20.62
N GLN A 134 3.18 8.93 -19.49
CA GLN A 134 4.17 7.84 -19.37
C GLN A 134 3.67 6.63 -18.57
N LEU A 135 2.45 6.68 -18.03
CA LEU A 135 1.85 5.60 -17.24
C LEU A 135 0.59 5.06 -17.91
N SER A 136 0.76 4.02 -18.73
CA SER A 136 -0.34 3.33 -19.40
C SER A 136 -1.01 2.32 -18.45
N LEU A 137 -1.96 2.80 -17.64
CA LEU A 137 -2.89 1.93 -16.91
C LEU A 137 -4.22 1.85 -17.65
N ARG A 138 -4.52 0.68 -18.19
CA ARG A 138 -5.81 0.37 -18.83
C ARG A 138 -6.84 0.09 -17.75
N VAL A 139 -7.81 1.00 -17.61
CA VAL A 139 -9.04 0.77 -16.86
C VAL A 139 -9.95 -0.10 -17.73
N VAL A 140 -10.37 -1.26 -17.21
CA VAL A 140 -11.39 -2.09 -17.83
C VAL A 140 -12.74 -1.59 -17.34
N GLU A 141 -13.49 -0.94 -18.23
CA GLU A 141 -14.86 -0.49 -17.95
C GLU A 141 -15.83 -1.67 -18.13
N GLY A 142 -16.72 -1.85 -17.15
CA GLY A 142 -17.89 -2.72 -17.22
C GLY A 142 -19.17 -1.91 -17.36
#